data_AF-A0A929IGQ0-F1
#
_entry.id   AF-A0A929IGQ0-F1
#
_cell.length_a   1.000
_cell.length_b   1.000
_cell.length_c   1.000
_cell.angle_alpha   90.00
_cell.angle_beta   90.00
_cell.angle_gamma   90.00
#
_symmetry.space_group_name_H-M   'P 1'
#
loop_
_entity.id
_entity.type
_entity.pdbx_description
1 polymer ?
#
loop_
_entity_poly.entity_id
_entity_poly.type
_entity_poly.pdbx_seq_one_letter_code
_entity_poly.pdbx_strand_id
1 'polypeptide(L)'
;IESGWGDISLFALPGFRERTFPASDARLSGPLPVTGGATYDSRAEDKRADFAVRWAKTLGDWDVGLSHFSGTSREPRLIPALDGSGQPVLIPHYDVIEQTGLDLQLTTERWLWKLEAVNRAGHGNRFVAATGGFEYSFYGVFGTDADLGLIVEYLYDGRDENGQAPFTAMQDDFFAGARLALNDEQSMEILAGAIVDRDSGATLVSVEASRRLSDRWKLELEGRFFANIPQDDPLVAIASDDHVTVRLSLYF
;
A
#
# COMPACT_ATOMS: atom_id res chain seq x y z
N ILE A 1 16.95 -0.97 -27.64
CA ILE A 1 18.16 -1.71 -27.19
C ILE A 1 18.28 -1.39 -25.72
N GLU A 2 17.88 -2.30 -24.84
CA GLU A 2 18.11 -2.13 -23.40
C GLU A 2 19.60 -1.94 -23.15
N SER A 3 19.93 -0.97 -22.31
CA SER A 3 21.31 -0.78 -21.85
C SER A 3 21.74 -2.05 -21.12
N GLY A 4 22.93 -2.60 -21.42
CA GLY A 4 23.46 -3.80 -20.73
C GLY A 4 23.62 -3.64 -19.21
N TRP A 5 23.42 -2.42 -18.70
CA TRP A 5 23.57 -2.03 -17.30
C TRP A 5 22.23 -1.83 -16.60
N GLY A 6 21.09 -1.96 -17.30
CA GLY A 6 19.75 -1.67 -16.78
C GLY A 6 19.32 -0.22 -17.00
N ASP A 7 18.21 0.17 -16.38
CA ASP A 7 17.61 1.49 -16.43
C ASP A 7 17.90 2.28 -15.15
N ILE A 8 18.20 3.57 -15.32
CA ILE A 8 18.44 4.50 -14.21
C ILE A 8 17.48 5.68 -14.35
N SER A 9 16.71 5.92 -13.29
CA SER A 9 15.78 7.05 -13.17
C SER A 9 16.25 7.98 -12.06
N LEU A 10 16.28 9.28 -12.36
CA LEU A 10 16.68 10.34 -11.44
C LEU A 10 15.53 11.34 -11.32
N PHE A 11 15.20 11.73 -10.09
CA PHE A 11 14.11 12.66 -9.81
C PHE A 11 14.61 13.78 -8.90
N ALA A 12 14.32 15.01 -9.30
CA ALA A 12 14.43 16.20 -8.48
C ALA A 12 13.02 16.73 -8.20
N LEU A 13 12.71 16.98 -6.94
CA LEU A 13 11.38 17.32 -6.45
C LEU A 13 11.48 18.68 -5.74
N PRO A 14 11.28 19.81 -6.44
CA PRO A 14 11.54 21.15 -5.90
C PRO A 14 10.49 21.66 -4.90
N GLY A 15 9.45 20.87 -4.64
CA GLY A 15 8.41 21.19 -3.68
C GLY A 15 7.61 19.97 -3.28
N PHE A 16 6.97 20.07 -2.13
CA PHE A 16 6.19 19.03 -1.50
C PHE A 16 4.70 19.34 -1.62
N ARG A 17 3.90 18.29 -1.81
CA ARG A 17 2.45 18.38 -1.81
C ARG A 17 1.92 17.61 -0.61
N GLU A 18 1.21 18.32 0.25
CA GLU A 18 0.55 17.73 1.41
C GLU A 18 -0.46 16.64 1.01
N ARG A 19 -0.53 15.60 1.84
CA ARG A 19 -1.55 14.56 1.75
C ARG A 19 -2.92 15.17 2.03
N THR A 20 -3.90 14.83 1.20
CA THR A 20 -5.31 15.10 1.48
C THR A 20 -5.83 14.07 2.48
N PHE A 21 -6.44 14.55 3.56
CA PHE A 21 -7.07 13.70 4.57
C PHE A 21 -8.58 13.62 4.36
N PRO A 22 -9.23 12.51 4.75
CA PRO A 22 -10.68 12.41 4.76
C PRO A 22 -11.30 13.53 5.61
N ALA A 23 -12.48 14.01 5.21
CA ALA A 23 -13.27 14.89 6.05
C ALA A 23 -13.70 14.15 7.34
N SER A 24 -14.08 14.89 8.38
CA SER A 24 -14.47 14.31 9.67
C SER A 24 -15.73 13.43 9.62
N ASP A 25 -16.55 13.59 8.59
CA ASP A 25 -17.76 12.81 8.32
C ASP A 25 -17.56 11.79 7.18
N ALA A 26 -16.34 11.67 6.66
CA ALA A 26 -16.00 10.68 5.64
C ALA A 26 -15.86 9.29 6.26
N ARG A 27 -16.03 8.26 5.44
CA ARG A 27 -15.77 6.88 5.86
C ARG A 27 -14.27 6.61 5.88
N LEU A 28 -13.87 5.58 6.62
CA LEU A 28 -12.47 5.20 6.83
C LEU A 28 -11.65 6.34 7.46
N SER A 29 -12.28 7.12 8.34
CA SER A 29 -11.64 8.21 9.08
C SER A 29 -11.44 7.85 10.55
N GLY A 30 -10.35 8.33 11.14
CA GLY A 30 -10.15 8.28 12.58
C GLY A 30 -11.13 9.18 13.36
N PRO A 31 -11.23 9.00 14.69
CA PRO A 31 -12.18 9.74 15.53
C PRO A 31 -11.83 11.23 15.69
N LEU A 32 -10.58 11.62 15.39
CA LEU A 32 -10.12 13.00 15.45
C LEU A 32 -9.91 13.54 14.03
N PRO A 33 -10.40 14.76 13.73
CA PRO A 33 -10.14 15.38 12.44
C PRO A 33 -8.66 15.71 12.29
N VAL A 34 -8.11 15.44 11.11
CA VAL A 34 -6.78 15.93 10.73
C VAL A 34 -6.95 17.32 10.13
N THR A 35 -6.61 18.33 10.91
CA THR A 35 -6.84 19.74 10.57
C THR A 35 -5.81 20.64 11.26
N GLY A 36 -5.75 21.89 10.83
CA GLY A 36 -4.66 22.81 11.14
C GLY A 36 -3.62 22.85 10.03
N GLY A 37 -2.72 23.83 10.10
CA GLY A 37 -1.61 23.95 9.13
C GLY A 37 -0.60 22.84 9.34
N ALA A 38 -0.16 22.20 8.25
CA ALA A 38 0.90 21.20 8.30
C ALA A 38 2.20 21.79 8.88
N THR A 39 2.98 20.91 9.51
CA THR A 39 4.31 21.25 10.01
C THR A 39 5.36 20.36 9.37
N TYR A 40 6.61 20.81 9.39
CA TYR A 40 7.70 20.19 8.65
C TYR A 40 8.97 20.14 9.50
N ASP A 41 9.75 19.08 9.34
CA ASP A 41 11.12 19.02 9.86
C ASP A 41 12.03 20.08 9.21
N SER A 42 11.82 20.31 7.91
CA SER A 42 12.59 21.26 7.13
C SER A 42 12.12 22.69 7.37
N ARG A 43 13.07 23.61 7.60
CA ARG A 43 12.81 25.05 7.63
C ARG A 43 12.37 25.64 6.28
N ALA A 44 12.64 24.93 5.18
CA ALA A 44 12.13 25.29 3.87
C ALA A 44 10.67 24.84 3.66
N GLU A 45 10.07 24.17 4.65
CA GLU A 45 8.68 23.69 4.62
C GLU A 45 8.39 22.91 3.34
N ASP A 46 7.29 23.24 2.66
CA ASP A 46 6.82 22.67 1.41
C ASP A 46 7.73 22.99 0.20
N LYS A 47 8.77 23.81 0.38
CA LYS A 47 9.74 24.20 -0.67
C LYS A 47 11.08 23.49 -0.54
N ARG A 48 11.20 22.50 0.34
CA ARG A 48 12.40 21.64 0.38
C ARG A 48 12.56 20.95 -0.98
N ALA A 49 13.78 20.98 -1.52
CA ALA A 49 14.13 20.18 -2.67
C ALA A 49 14.48 18.75 -2.23
N ASP A 50 13.72 17.77 -2.72
CA ASP A 50 13.92 16.34 -2.45
C ASP A 50 14.50 15.63 -3.67
N PHE A 51 15.09 14.45 -3.45
CA PHE A 51 15.74 13.67 -4.49
C PHE A 51 15.39 12.19 -4.39
N ALA A 52 15.22 11.55 -5.55
CA ALA A 52 15.16 10.09 -5.66
C ALA A 52 16.00 9.58 -6.82
N VAL A 53 16.58 8.40 -6.62
CA VAL A 53 17.21 7.61 -7.67
C VAL A 53 16.65 6.20 -7.64
N ARG A 54 16.49 5.60 -8.81
CA ARG A 54 16.15 4.18 -8.96
C ARG A 54 16.98 3.57 -10.07
N TRP A 55 17.50 2.38 -9.80
CA TRP A 55 18.06 1.48 -10.79
C TRP A 55 17.14 0.26 -10.90
N ALA A 56 16.89 -0.21 -12.12
CA ALA A 56 16.11 -1.41 -12.36
C ALA A 56 16.71 -2.23 -13.50
N LYS A 57 16.63 -3.55 -13.39
CA LYS A 57 17.13 -4.46 -14.42
C LYS A 57 16.47 -5.83 -14.37
N THR A 58 16.14 -6.36 -15.54
CA THR A 58 15.75 -7.76 -15.72
C THR A 58 17.00 -8.63 -15.99
N LEU A 59 17.12 -9.74 -15.27
CA LEU A 59 18.24 -10.68 -15.25
C LEU A 59 17.71 -12.12 -15.40
N GLY A 60 17.43 -12.52 -16.63
CA GLY A 60 16.75 -13.79 -16.89
C GLY A 60 15.32 -13.73 -16.35
N ASP A 61 14.99 -14.64 -15.45
CA ASP A 61 13.66 -14.72 -14.82
C ASP A 61 13.48 -13.75 -13.64
N TRP A 62 14.53 -13.01 -13.26
CA TRP A 62 14.52 -12.05 -12.16
C TRP A 62 14.30 -10.63 -12.66
N ASP A 63 13.42 -9.89 -12.01
CA ASP A 63 13.41 -8.43 -12.05
C ASP A 63 13.97 -7.90 -10.73
N VAL A 64 14.93 -6.98 -10.82
CA VAL A 64 15.61 -6.39 -9.65
C VAL A 64 15.51 -4.88 -9.72
N GLY A 65 15.07 -4.27 -8.63
CA GLY A 65 15.06 -2.83 -8.43
C GLY A 65 15.79 -2.43 -7.16
N LEU A 66 16.55 -1.34 -7.25
CA LEU A 66 17.16 -0.66 -6.12
C LEU A 66 16.78 0.81 -6.18
N SER A 67 16.41 1.39 -5.05
CA SER A 67 16.03 2.80 -4.99
C SER A 67 16.57 3.48 -3.75
N HIS A 68 16.74 4.80 -3.85
CA HIS A 68 17.05 5.64 -2.71
C HIS A 68 16.30 6.96 -2.80
N PHE A 69 15.66 7.36 -1.71
CA PHE A 69 14.93 8.62 -1.55
C PHE A 69 15.47 9.38 -0.35
N SER A 70 15.84 10.64 -0.57
CA SER A 70 16.21 11.62 0.45
C SER A 70 15.24 12.79 0.34
N GLY A 71 14.32 12.91 1.29
CA GLY A 71 13.22 13.85 1.11
C GLY A 71 12.20 13.91 2.21
N THR A 72 11.23 14.79 2.02
CA THR A 72 10.07 14.94 2.89
C THR A 72 9.19 13.69 2.77
N SER A 73 8.92 13.02 3.89
CA SER A 73 8.08 11.83 3.97
C SER A 73 6.69 12.12 3.42
N ARG A 74 6.11 11.16 2.68
CA ARG A 74 4.71 11.23 2.24
C ARG A 74 3.74 10.60 3.24
N GLU A 75 4.28 10.00 4.30
CA GLU A 75 3.57 9.47 5.46
C GLU A 75 3.83 10.44 6.63
N PRO A 76 2.92 11.39 6.93
CA PRO A 76 3.10 12.29 8.06
C PRO A 76 2.82 11.58 9.39
N ARG A 77 3.49 12.03 10.45
CA ARG A 77 3.04 11.77 11.82
C ARG A 77 1.82 12.63 12.12
N LEU A 78 0.87 12.08 12.87
CA LEU A 78 -0.33 12.80 13.30
C LEU A 78 -0.15 13.23 14.75
N ILE A 79 0.12 14.51 14.96
CA ILE A 79 0.43 15.07 16.28
C ILE A 79 -0.86 15.56 16.96
N PRO A 80 -1.24 15.03 18.14
CA PRO A 80 -2.38 15.52 18.89
C PRO A 80 -2.20 16.98 19.31
N ALA A 81 -3.22 17.79 19.07
CA ALA A 81 -3.26 19.21 19.43
C ALA A 81 -4.69 19.64 19.80
N LEU A 82 -4.83 20.90 20.21
CA LEU A 82 -6.12 21.56 20.39
C LEU A 82 -6.26 22.66 19.32
N ASP A 83 -7.44 22.77 18.73
CA ASP A 83 -7.76 23.88 17.83
C ASP A 83 -8.04 25.18 18.60
N GLY A 84 -8.35 26.26 17.87
CA GLY A 84 -8.66 27.57 18.47
C GLY A 84 -9.92 27.60 19.34
N SER A 85 -10.75 26.54 19.31
CA SER A 85 -11.93 26.36 20.16
C SER A 85 -11.69 25.41 21.34
N GLY A 86 -10.49 24.84 21.46
CA GLY A 86 -10.13 23.85 22.47
C GLY A 86 -10.58 22.43 22.16
N GLN A 87 -10.98 22.14 20.91
CA GLN A 87 -11.35 20.79 20.48
C GLN A 87 -10.10 19.99 20.08
N PRO A 88 -10.03 18.68 20.38
CA PRO A 88 -8.91 17.83 20.00
C PRO A 88 -8.85 17.63 18.48
N VAL A 89 -7.66 17.80 17.92
CA VAL A 89 -7.37 17.65 16.48
C VAL A 89 -6.02 16.96 16.29
N LEU A 90 -5.76 16.51 15.06
CA LEU A 90 -4.46 15.98 14.64
C LEU A 90 -3.82 16.92 13.63
N ILE A 91 -2.59 17.37 13.90
CA ILE A 91 -1.79 18.18 12.97
C ILE A 91 -0.81 17.25 12.24
N PRO A 92 -0.81 17.22 10.90
CA PRO A 92 0.17 16.45 10.15
C PRO A 92 1.56 17.09 10.26
N HIS A 93 2.53 16.28 10.65
CA HIS A 93 3.95 16.64 10.69
C HIS A 93 4.73 15.80 9.68
N TYR A 94 5.41 16.46 8.75
CA TYR A 94 6.17 15.82 7.69
C TYR A 94 7.65 15.79 8.03
N ASP A 95 8.13 14.58 8.34
CA ASP A 95 9.53 14.34 8.66
C ASP A 95 10.40 14.29 7.40
N VAL A 96 11.70 14.56 7.54
CA VAL A 96 12.69 14.32 6.49
C VAL A 96 13.29 12.93 6.66
N ILE A 97 13.20 12.10 5.62
CA ILE A 97 13.63 10.70 5.66
C ILE A 97 14.74 10.39 4.66
N GLU A 98 15.49 9.34 5.00
CA GLU A 98 16.41 8.64 4.12
C GLU A 98 15.91 7.20 3.98
N GLN A 99 15.54 6.80 2.77
CA GLN A 99 14.97 5.49 2.49
C GLN A 99 15.73 4.81 1.36
N THR A 100 16.23 3.60 1.63
CA THR A 100 16.76 2.71 0.59
C THR A 100 15.79 1.57 0.39
N GLY A 101 15.39 1.32 -0.86
CA GLY A 101 14.45 0.27 -1.23
C GLY A 101 15.08 -0.80 -2.10
N LEU A 102 14.60 -2.03 -1.94
CA LEU A 102 14.87 -3.21 -2.75
C LEU A 102 13.54 -3.79 -3.19
N ASP A 103 13.43 -4.14 -4.46
CA ASP A 103 12.32 -4.92 -4.99
C ASP A 103 12.86 -6.05 -5.87
N LEU A 104 12.37 -7.25 -5.63
CA LEU A 104 12.73 -8.46 -6.33
C LEU A 104 11.47 -9.16 -6.80
N GLN A 105 11.50 -9.62 -8.05
CA GLN A 105 10.48 -10.49 -8.61
C GLN A 105 11.17 -11.66 -9.31
N LEU A 106 10.67 -12.88 -9.10
CA LEU A 106 11.11 -14.06 -9.83
C LEU A 106 9.88 -14.72 -10.44
N THR A 107 9.83 -14.75 -11.78
CA THR A 107 8.73 -15.37 -12.53
C THR A 107 9.25 -16.65 -13.17
N THR A 108 8.80 -17.79 -12.63
CA THR A 108 9.04 -19.11 -13.24
C THR A 108 7.71 -19.69 -13.73
N GLU A 109 7.73 -20.85 -14.37
CA GLU A 109 6.56 -21.45 -15.05
C GLU A 109 5.20 -21.23 -14.35
N ARG A 110 5.10 -21.57 -13.07
CA ARG A 110 3.85 -21.45 -12.28
C ARG A 110 3.99 -20.58 -11.05
N TRP A 111 5.20 -20.13 -10.73
CA TRP A 111 5.47 -19.39 -9.51
C TRP A 111 5.86 -17.97 -9.85
N LEU A 112 5.18 -17.02 -9.21
CA LEU A 112 5.59 -15.64 -9.12
C LEU A 112 6.01 -15.37 -7.68
N TRP A 113 7.29 -15.16 -7.44
CA TRP A 113 7.80 -14.73 -6.13
C TRP A 113 8.02 -13.23 -6.14
N LYS A 114 7.68 -12.56 -5.05
CA LYS A 114 7.86 -11.11 -4.92
C LYS A 114 8.38 -10.75 -3.54
N LEU A 115 9.27 -9.77 -3.48
CA LEU A 115 9.75 -9.13 -2.26
C LEU A 115 9.88 -7.63 -2.51
N GLU A 116 9.29 -6.81 -1.66
CA GLU A 116 9.54 -5.38 -1.57
C GLU A 116 10.04 -5.08 -0.15
N ALA A 117 11.16 -4.38 -0.02
CA ALA A 117 11.75 -4.06 1.28
C ALA A 117 12.33 -2.65 1.28
N VAL A 118 12.22 -1.98 2.42
CA VAL A 118 12.81 -0.65 2.65
C VAL A 118 13.58 -0.64 3.96
N ASN A 119 14.68 0.10 3.97
CA ASN A 119 15.39 0.52 5.18
C ASN A 119 15.26 2.04 5.29
N ARG A 120 14.63 2.52 6.36
CA ARG A 120 14.24 3.91 6.51
C ARG A 120 14.80 4.51 7.80
N ALA A 121 15.30 5.74 7.72
CA ALA A 121 15.64 6.59 8.84
C ALA A 121 14.94 7.96 8.71
N GLY A 122 14.84 8.71 9.81
CA GLY A 122 14.13 9.99 9.88
C GLY A 122 12.81 9.95 10.66
N HIS A 123 12.42 8.78 11.18
CA HIS A 123 11.24 8.56 12.01
C HIS A 123 11.64 7.97 13.37
N GLY A 124 12.53 8.64 14.10
CA GLY A 124 13.18 8.08 15.28
C GLY A 124 14.26 7.07 14.91
N ASN A 125 14.16 5.84 15.44
CA ASN A 125 15.13 4.78 15.14
C ASN A 125 15.05 4.34 13.68
N ARG A 126 16.19 3.90 13.13
CA ARG A 126 16.23 3.28 11.80
C ARG A 126 15.54 1.92 11.85
N PHE A 127 14.67 1.65 10.88
CA PHE A 127 13.91 0.40 10.81
C PHE A 127 13.90 -0.18 9.39
N VAL A 128 13.42 -1.42 9.30
CA VAL A 128 13.15 -2.12 8.05
C VAL A 128 11.66 -2.44 7.99
N ALA A 129 11.07 -2.27 6.80
CA ALA A 129 9.75 -2.80 6.48
C ALA A 129 9.86 -3.62 5.19
N ALA A 130 9.13 -4.73 5.10
CA ALA A 130 9.15 -5.61 3.95
C ALA A 130 7.83 -6.34 3.76
N THR A 131 7.42 -6.52 2.52
CA THR A 131 6.35 -7.42 2.11
C THR A 131 6.93 -8.45 1.16
N GLY A 132 6.72 -9.74 1.46
CA GLY A 132 7.25 -10.81 0.63
C GLY A 132 6.34 -12.01 0.57
N GLY A 133 6.29 -12.66 -0.58
CA GLY A 133 5.35 -13.75 -0.80
C GLY A 133 5.48 -14.40 -2.17
N PHE A 134 4.47 -15.19 -2.49
CA PHE A 134 4.37 -15.85 -3.79
C PHE A 134 2.93 -16.00 -4.24
N GLU A 135 2.77 -16.15 -5.55
CA GLU A 135 1.58 -16.68 -6.20
C GLU A 135 1.94 -17.98 -6.93
N TYR A 136 1.09 -19.00 -6.78
CA TYR A 136 1.16 -20.22 -7.57
C TYR A 136 -0.07 -20.34 -8.48
N SER A 137 0.15 -20.47 -9.78
CA SER A 137 -0.91 -20.53 -10.79
C SER A 137 -1.21 -21.95 -11.25
N PHE A 138 -2.48 -22.35 -11.11
CA PHE A 138 -3.07 -23.52 -11.74
C PHE A 138 -3.68 -23.11 -13.07
N TYR A 139 -3.02 -23.46 -14.17
CA TYR A 139 -3.51 -23.14 -15.50
C TYR A 139 -4.57 -24.14 -15.99
N GLY A 140 -5.59 -23.63 -16.67
CA GLY A 140 -6.62 -24.43 -17.33
C GLY A 140 -7.46 -25.29 -16.38
N VAL A 141 -7.89 -24.71 -15.24
CA VAL A 141 -8.65 -25.43 -14.22
C VAL A 141 -9.96 -25.98 -14.78
N PHE A 142 -10.34 -27.17 -14.31
CA PHE A 142 -11.54 -27.89 -14.75
C PHE A 142 -11.61 -28.15 -16.26
N GLY A 143 -10.48 -28.13 -16.98
CA GLY A 143 -10.43 -28.32 -18.43
C GLY A 143 -11.00 -27.14 -19.22
N THR A 144 -11.03 -25.95 -18.62
CA THR A 144 -11.40 -24.68 -19.25
C THR A 144 -10.16 -23.85 -19.56
N ASP A 145 -10.34 -22.66 -20.12
CA ASP A 145 -9.26 -21.67 -20.27
C ASP A 145 -9.00 -20.89 -18.98
N ALA A 146 -9.79 -21.11 -17.91
CA ALA A 146 -9.66 -20.36 -16.67
C ALA A 146 -8.41 -20.77 -15.86
N ASP A 147 -7.83 -19.79 -15.18
CA ASP A 147 -6.67 -19.97 -14.33
C ASP A 147 -7.00 -19.61 -12.88
N LEU A 148 -6.45 -20.37 -11.93
CA LEU A 148 -6.57 -20.12 -10.50
C LEU A 148 -5.19 -19.86 -9.89
N GLY A 149 -4.94 -18.65 -9.41
CA GLY A 149 -3.78 -18.29 -8.61
C GLY A 149 -4.08 -18.43 -7.11
N LEU A 150 -3.15 -19.01 -6.35
CA LEU A 150 -3.15 -18.97 -4.89
C LEU A 150 -2.01 -18.06 -4.41
N ILE A 151 -2.32 -17.08 -3.58
CA ILE A 151 -1.40 -16.02 -3.17
C ILE A 151 -1.20 -16.10 -1.65
N VAL A 152 0.06 -16.01 -1.22
CA VAL A 152 0.44 -15.89 0.19
C VAL A 152 1.51 -14.83 0.32
N GLU A 153 1.32 -13.87 1.22
CA GLU A 153 2.33 -12.85 1.54
C GLU A 153 2.46 -12.67 3.06
N TYR A 154 3.64 -12.23 3.49
CA TYR A 154 3.92 -11.78 4.84
C TYR A 154 4.31 -10.30 4.78
N LEU A 155 3.67 -9.49 5.61
CA LEU A 155 3.88 -8.06 5.73
C LEU A 155 4.55 -7.78 7.07
N TYR A 156 5.68 -7.09 7.02
CA TYR A 156 6.47 -6.74 8.19
C TYR A 156 6.80 -5.24 8.18
N ASP A 157 6.62 -4.55 9.29
CA ASP A 157 7.08 -3.17 9.48
C ASP A 157 7.66 -2.98 10.89
N GLY A 158 8.98 -2.86 10.99
CA GLY A 158 9.69 -2.74 12.26
C GLY A 158 9.79 -1.32 12.82
N ARG A 159 8.93 -0.39 12.38
CA ARG A 159 8.93 0.98 12.92
C ARG A 159 8.48 1.01 14.39
N ASP A 160 9.04 1.93 15.18
CA ASP A 160 8.64 2.10 16.58
C ASP A 160 7.21 2.67 16.68
N GLU A 161 6.38 2.07 17.53
CA GLU A 161 4.99 2.50 17.78
C GLU A 161 4.87 3.59 18.88
N ASN A 162 5.95 4.30 19.17
CA ASN A 162 6.03 5.30 20.25
C ASN A 162 5.67 6.73 19.81
N GLY A 163 5.05 6.89 18.62
CA GLY A 163 4.69 8.19 18.03
C GLY A 163 5.85 8.97 17.39
N GLN A 164 7.06 8.39 17.35
CA GLN A 164 8.20 8.95 16.60
C GLN A 164 8.19 8.54 15.13
N ALA A 165 7.33 7.59 14.74
CA ALA A 165 7.09 7.19 13.37
C ALA A 165 5.60 7.31 12.99
N PRO A 166 5.28 7.47 11.69
CA PRO A 166 3.91 7.40 11.22
C PRO A 166 3.31 6.04 11.54
N PHE A 167 2.08 6.07 12.01
CA PHE A 167 1.29 4.88 12.28
C PHE A 167 1.15 3.96 11.06
N THR A 168 1.22 2.66 11.29
CA THR A 168 0.90 1.62 10.31
C THR A 168 -0.06 0.63 10.94
N ALA A 169 -1.01 0.11 10.16
CA ALA A 169 -1.93 -0.94 10.58
C ALA A 169 -1.53 -2.32 10.03
N MET A 170 -0.45 -2.37 9.26
CA MET A 170 0.08 -3.59 8.64
C MET A 170 1.55 -3.66 9.02
N GLN A 171 1.89 -4.51 9.96
CA GLN A 171 3.20 -4.55 10.64
C GLN A 171 3.71 -5.97 10.89
N ASP A 172 2.83 -6.96 11.03
CA ASP A 172 3.17 -8.36 11.28
C ASP A 172 1.96 -9.22 10.89
N ASP A 173 1.68 -9.21 9.60
CA ASP A 173 0.44 -9.71 9.05
C ASP A 173 0.70 -10.77 7.99
N PHE A 174 -0.21 -11.75 7.90
CA PHE A 174 -0.26 -12.68 6.78
C PHE A 174 -1.41 -12.33 5.86
N PHE A 175 -1.11 -12.22 4.57
CA PHE A 175 -2.12 -12.25 3.53
C PHE A 175 -2.25 -13.66 2.94
N ALA A 176 -3.47 -14.11 2.72
CA ALA A 176 -3.77 -15.27 1.90
C ALA A 176 -4.98 -14.99 0.99
N GLY A 177 -4.89 -15.39 -0.26
CA GLY A 177 -5.95 -15.15 -1.23
C GLY A 177 -5.92 -16.07 -2.45
N ALA A 178 -6.93 -15.93 -3.29
CA ALA A 178 -7.05 -16.62 -4.55
C ALA A 178 -7.51 -15.67 -5.65
N ARG A 179 -6.90 -15.77 -6.83
CA ARG A 179 -7.31 -15.08 -8.06
C ARG A 179 -7.88 -16.08 -9.04
N LEU A 180 -9.10 -15.87 -9.51
CA LEU A 180 -9.68 -16.61 -10.63
C LEU A 180 -9.76 -15.68 -11.84
N ALA A 181 -9.03 -16.01 -12.89
CA ALA A 181 -9.13 -15.36 -14.19
C ALA A 181 -9.84 -16.33 -15.14
N LEU A 182 -10.98 -15.94 -15.71
CA LEU A 182 -11.71 -16.83 -16.63
C LEU A 182 -11.06 -16.89 -18.02
N ASN A 183 -10.17 -15.94 -18.32
CA ASN A 183 -9.54 -15.79 -19.63
C ASN A 183 -10.55 -15.77 -20.80
N ASP A 184 -11.77 -15.32 -20.55
CA ASP A 184 -12.79 -15.10 -21.57
C ASP A 184 -12.58 -13.75 -22.28
N GLU A 185 -13.25 -13.54 -23.41
CA GLU A 185 -13.18 -12.30 -24.19
C GLU A 185 -13.53 -11.06 -23.35
N GLN A 186 -14.47 -11.22 -22.42
CA GLN A 186 -14.90 -10.17 -21.49
C GLN A 186 -13.94 -9.97 -20.31
N SER A 187 -12.87 -10.77 -20.22
CA SER A 187 -11.81 -10.69 -19.21
C SER A 187 -12.37 -10.63 -17.79
N MET A 188 -13.22 -11.59 -17.43
CA MET A 188 -13.74 -11.70 -16.07
C MET A 188 -12.64 -12.18 -15.12
N GLU A 189 -12.45 -11.43 -14.05
CA GLU A 189 -11.48 -11.73 -13.00
C GLU A 189 -12.12 -11.52 -11.62
N ILE A 190 -11.79 -12.40 -10.67
CA ILE A 190 -12.14 -12.26 -9.25
C ILE A 190 -10.87 -12.49 -8.44
N LEU A 191 -10.58 -11.59 -7.49
CA LEU A 191 -9.56 -11.75 -6.47
C LEU A 191 -10.24 -11.68 -5.10
N ALA A 192 -10.03 -12.69 -4.26
CA ALA A 192 -10.54 -12.67 -2.89
C ALA A 192 -9.45 -13.11 -1.92
N GLY A 193 -9.35 -12.47 -0.77
CA GLY A 193 -8.35 -12.80 0.23
C GLY A 193 -8.56 -12.08 1.55
N ALA A 194 -7.73 -12.42 2.53
CA ALA A 194 -7.73 -11.80 3.83
C ALA A 194 -6.32 -11.50 4.29
N ILE A 195 -6.15 -10.35 4.96
CA ILE A 195 -4.97 -10.02 5.76
C ILE A 195 -5.33 -10.28 7.22
N VAL A 196 -4.46 -10.96 7.94
CA VAL A 196 -4.65 -11.31 9.36
C VAL A 196 -3.40 -10.90 10.14
N ASP A 197 -3.58 -10.02 11.11
CA ASP A 197 -2.53 -9.67 12.07
C ASP A 197 -2.20 -10.90 12.93
N ARG A 198 -0.91 -11.22 13.06
CA ARG A 198 -0.44 -12.43 13.75
C ARG A 198 -0.68 -12.40 15.26
N ASP A 199 -0.62 -11.22 15.86
CA ASP A 199 -0.65 -11.03 17.30
C ASP A 199 -2.07 -10.73 17.80
N SER A 200 -2.78 -9.83 17.12
CA SER A 200 -4.11 -9.35 17.49
C SER A 200 -5.24 -10.20 16.88
N GLY A 201 -4.99 -10.84 15.74
CA GLY A 201 -6.00 -11.56 14.95
C GLY A 201 -6.96 -10.65 14.18
N ALA A 202 -6.72 -9.33 14.18
CA ALA A 202 -7.45 -8.38 13.35
C ALA A 202 -7.42 -8.84 11.89
N THR A 203 -8.60 -8.88 11.26
CA THR A 203 -8.76 -9.47 9.92
C THR A 203 -9.39 -8.47 8.97
N LEU A 204 -8.70 -8.18 7.86
CA LEU A 204 -9.24 -7.41 6.74
C LEU A 204 -9.52 -8.35 5.57
N VAL A 205 -10.79 -8.56 5.26
CA VAL A 205 -11.22 -9.36 4.10
C VAL A 205 -11.46 -8.45 2.91
N SER A 206 -11.02 -8.88 1.74
CA SER A 206 -11.27 -8.19 0.48
C SER A 206 -11.76 -9.11 -0.62
N VAL A 207 -12.65 -8.57 -1.46
CA VAL A 207 -13.12 -9.21 -2.69
C VAL A 207 -13.16 -8.17 -3.77
N GLU A 208 -12.43 -8.38 -4.85
CA GLU A 208 -12.42 -7.57 -6.04
C GLU A 208 -12.88 -8.41 -7.22
N ALA A 209 -13.79 -7.88 -8.04
CA ALA A 209 -14.25 -8.55 -9.24
C ALA A 209 -14.38 -7.54 -10.37
N SER A 210 -13.99 -7.93 -11.59
CA SER A 210 -14.17 -7.07 -12.74
C SER A 210 -14.52 -7.85 -14.00
N ARG A 211 -15.26 -7.20 -14.91
CA ARG A 211 -15.62 -7.77 -16.22
C ARG A 211 -15.96 -6.66 -17.21
N ARG A 212 -15.59 -6.85 -18.48
CA ARG A 212 -16.09 -6.02 -19.59
C ARG A 212 -17.51 -6.44 -19.97
N LEU A 213 -18.41 -5.46 -20.05
CA LEU A 213 -19.78 -5.68 -20.54
C LEU A 213 -19.86 -5.50 -22.05
N SER A 214 -18.96 -4.70 -22.62
CA SER A 214 -18.71 -4.54 -24.06
C SER A 214 -17.33 -3.90 -24.27
N ASP A 215 -16.97 -3.59 -25.51
CA ASP A 215 -15.73 -2.88 -25.86
C ASP A 215 -15.61 -1.48 -25.21
N ARG A 216 -16.71 -0.95 -24.69
CA ARG A 216 -16.77 0.39 -24.11
C ARG A 216 -17.08 0.42 -22.61
N TRP A 217 -17.63 -0.66 -22.07
CA TRP A 217 -18.13 -0.66 -20.69
C TRP A 217 -17.40 -1.69 -19.85
N LYS A 218 -16.91 -1.28 -18.67
CA LYS A 218 -16.33 -2.16 -17.66
C LYS A 218 -17.09 -2.02 -16.34
N LEU A 219 -17.46 -3.14 -15.75
CA LEU A 219 -18.01 -3.23 -14.40
C LEU A 219 -16.91 -3.70 -13.44
N GLU A 220 -16.82 -3.04 -12.29
CA GLU A 220 -15.93 -3.38 -11.19
C GLU A 220 -16.73 -3.42 -9.89
N LEU A 221 -16.45 -4.41 -9.05
CA LEU A 221 -16.98 -4.57 -7.71
C LEU A 221 -15.80 -4.70 -6.76
N GLU A 222 -15.84 -3.97 -5.66
CA GLU A 222 -14.86 -4.07 -4.58
C GLU A 222 -15.61 -4.16 -3.25
N GLY A 223 -15.33 -5.19 -2.46
CA GLY A 223 -15.82 -5.38 -1.10
C GLY A 223 -14.66 -5.36 -0.12
N ARG A 224 -14.81 -4.63 0.98
CA ARG A 224 -13.87 -4.59 2.11
C ARG A 224 -14.65 -4.83 3.40
N PHE A 225 -14.16 -5.75 4.23
CA PHE A 225 -14.83 -6.15 5.47
C PHE A 225 -13.81 -6.29 6.60
N PHE A 226 -14.17 -5.78 7.78
CA PHE A 226 -13.34 -5.75 8.98
C PHE A 226 -13.90 -6.76 9.99
N ALA A 227 -13.09 -7.73 10.39
CA ALA A 227 -13.50 -8.80 11.28
C ALA A 227 -12.49 -8.97 12.42
N ASN A 228 -12.98 -9.37 13.60
CA ASN A 228 -12.17 -9.65 14.78
C ASN A 228 -11.23 -8.50 15.20
N ILE A 229 -11.62 -7.23 15.04
CA ILE A 229 -10.76 -6.09 15.39
C ILE A 229 -10.78 -5.85 16.91
N PRO A 230 -9.66 -6.04 17.63
CA PRO A 230 -9.57 -5.73 19.06
C PRO A 230 -9.73 -4.24 19.36
N GLN A 231 -10.04 -3.90 20.61
CA GLN A 231 -10.27 -2.49 21.02
C GLN A 231 -8.99 -1.65 21.09
N ASP A 232 -7.86 -2.32 21.28
CA ASP A 232 -6.51 -1.76 21.30
C ASP A 232 -5.82 -1.82 19.94
N ASP A 233 -6.49 -2.34 18.93
CA ASP A 233 -5.93 -2.50 17.59
C ASP A 233 -5.95 -1.20 16.78
N PRO A 234 -4.88 -0.92 16.01
CA PRO A 234 -4.82 0.11 14.97
C PRO A 234 -6.11 0.36 14.17
N LEU A 235 -6.80 -0.69 13.74
CA LEU A 235 -7.97 -0.63 12.87
C LEU A 235 -9.28 -0.33 13.60
N VAL A 236 -9.29 -0.23 14.94
CA VAL A 236 -10.51 -0.08 15.74
C VAL A 236 -11.39 1.10 15.29
N ALA A 237 -10.76 2.19 14.85
CA ALA A 237 -11.47 3.39 14.40
C ALA A 237 -12.33 3.17 13.17
N ILE A 238 -11.99 2.16 12.35
CA ILE A 238 -12.68 1.85 11.09
C ILE A 238 -13.30 0.44 11.10
N ALA A 239 -13.35 -0.21 12.26
CA ALA A 239 -13.81 -1.59 12.40
C ALA A 239 -15.29 -1.82 12.01
N SER A 240 -16.10 -0.76 11.95
CA SER A 240 -17.51 -0.83 11.53
C SER A 240 -17.74 -0.30 10.11
N ASP A 241 -16.68 -0.12 9.33
CA ASP A 241 -16.73 0.47 7.98
C ASP A 241 -16.70 -0.56 6.84
N ASP A 242 -17.33 -1.71 7.04
CA ASP A 242 -17.63 -2.67 5.98
C ASP A 242 -18.31 -1.99 4.79
N HIS A 243 -17.90 -2.32 3.58
CA HIS A 243 -18.46 -1.68 2.39
C HIS A 243 -18.27 -2.43 1.09
N VAL A 244 -19.13 -2.06 0.14
CA VAL A 244 -19.07 -2.52 -1.25
C VAL A 244 -19.16 -1.31 -2.17
N THR A 245 -18.19 -1.21 -3.07
CA THR A 245 -18.14 -0.23 -4.14
C THR A 245 -18.47 -0.92 -5.46
N VAL A 246 -19.38 -0.32 -6.22
CA VAL A 246 -19.67 -0.74 -7.61
C VAL A 246 -19.30 0.40 -8.53
N ARG A 247 -18.45 0.13 -9.52
CA ARG A 247 -18.03 1.11 -10.53
C ARG A 247 -18.40 0.62 -11.92
N LEU A 248 -19.02 1.51 -12.69
CA LEU A 248 -19.28 1.31 -14.11
C LEU A 248 -18.49 2.38 -14.89
N SER A 249 -17.54 1.95 -15.71
CA SER A 249 -16.63 2.81 -16.46
C SER A 249 -16.94 2.75 -17.96
N LEU A 250 -17.01 3.92 -18.60
CA LEU A 250 -17.17 4.09 -20.05
C LEU A 250 -15.85 4.56 -20.68
N TYR A 251 -15.38 3.86 -21.71
CA TYR A 251 -14.19 4.21 -22.49
C TYR A 251 -14.60 4.75 -23.87
N PHE A 252 -13.92 5.82 -24.32
CA PHE A 252 -14.20 6.55 -25.56
C PHE A 252 -13.03 6.49 -26.55
#